data_AF-A0A7K9DTS7-F1
#
_entry.id   AF-A0A7K9DTS7-F1
#
_cell.length_a   1.000
_cell.length_b   1.000
_cell.length_c   1.000
_cell.angle_alpha   90.00
_cell.angle_beta   90.00
_cell.angle_gamma   90.00
#
_symmetry.space_group_name_H-M   'P 1'
#
loop_
_entity.id
_entity.type
_entity.pdbx_description
1 polymer ?
#
loop_
_entity_poly.entity_id
_entity_poly.type
_entity_poly.pdbx_seq_one_letter_code
_entity_poly.pdbx_strand_id
1 'polypeptide(L)'
;MICLVLGLFAGLFQSACSGVNERTFVAIKPDGVQRHLIGEIIRRFERKGLQLVGLKLLQASEELLREHYRALRDRPFYSRLVKDMSSGPVVAMVWQGLDVVKTVRAMIGETDPAESRPGTIRGDFCVEVSK
;
A
#
# COMPACT_ATOMS: atom_id res chain seq x y z
N MET A 1 -5.99 43.17 -16.73
CA MET A 1 -7.24 42.44 -16.43
C MET A 1 -7.10 40.93 -16.46
N ILE A 2 -6.25 40.33 -17.31
CA ILE A 2 -6.09 38.86 -17.39
C ILE A 2 -5.41 38.24 -16.15
N CYS A 3 -4.44 38.92 -15.52
CA CYS A 3 -3.78 38.38 -14.31
C CYS A 3 -4.66 38.37 -13.05
N LEU A 4 -5.71 39.20 -13.00
CA LEU A 4 -6.62 39.27 -11.84
C LEU A 4 -7.63 38.11 -11.85
N VAL A 5 -7.95 37.56 -13.02
CA VAL A 5 -8.85 36.40 -13.17
C VAL A 5 -8.16 35.10 -12.72
N LEU A 6 -6.86 34.94 -12.96
CA LEU A 6 -6.11 33.75 -12.52
C LEU A 6 -5.93 33.68 -11.00
N GLY A 7 -5.81 34.83 -10.33
CA GLY A 7 -5.71 34.89 -8.86
C GLY A 7 -7.01 34.50 -8.14
N LEU A 8 -8.17 34.84 -8.72
CA LEU A 8 -9.49 34.47 -8.19
C LEU A 8 -9.78 32.96 -8.34
N PHE A 9 -9.25 32.29 -9.36
CA PHE A 9 -9.39 30.84 -9.53
C PHE A 9 -8.45 30.00 -8.65
N ALA A 10 -7.29 30.54 -8.26
CA ALA A 10 -6.35 29.82 -7.40
C ALA A 10 -6.92 29.55 -5.99
N GLY A 11 -7.68 30.50 -5.43
CA GLY A 11 -8.31 30.36 -4.11
C GLY A 11 -9.51 29.39 -4.10
N LEU A 12 -10.23 29.26 -5.22
CA LEU A 12 -11.35 28.32 -5.37
C LEU A 12 -10.90 26.85 -5.52
N PHE A 13 -9.71 26.60 -6.06
CA PHE A 13 -9.19 25.24 -6.27
C PHE A 13 -8.54 24.62 -5.04
N GLN A 14 -8.13 25.42 -4.06
CA GLN A 14 -7.37 24.93 -2.90
C GLN A 14 -8.20 24.04 -1.97
N SER A 15 -9.52 24.22 -1.93
CA SER A 15 -10.43 23.44 -1.09
C SER A 15 -10.86 22.11 -1.75
N ALA A 16 -10.75 21.97 -3.07
CA ALA A 16 -11.20 20.78 -3.82
C ALA A 16 -10.13 19.67 -3.93
N CYS A 17 -8.86 19.97 -3.64
CA CYS A 17 -7.73 19.08 -3.96
C CYS A 17 -7.13 18.32 -2.76
N SER A 18 -7.76 18.36 -1.58
CA SER A 18 -7.24 17.62 -0.40
C SER A 18 -7.13 16.12 -0.66
N GLY A 19 -8.04 15.55 -1.46
CA GLY A 19 -8.04 14.14 -1.84
C GLY A 19 -6.85 13.72 -2.70
N VAL A 20 -6.32 14.59 -3.56
CA VAL A 20 -5.19 14.24 -4.46
C VAL A 20 -3.88 14.05 -3.68
N ASN A 21 -3.76 14.66 -2.51
CA ASN A 21 -2.61 14.51 -1.62
C ASN A 21 -2.79 13.41 -0.56
N GLU A 22 -3.89 12.65 -0.59
CA GLU A 22 -4.06 11.49 0.29
C GLU A 22 -2.89 10.51 0.06
N ARG A 23 -2.39 9.92 1.15
CA ARG A 23 -1.29 8.94 1.14
C ARG A 23 -1.71 7.66 1.79
N THR A 24 -1.22 6.54 1.26
CA THR A 24 -1.38 5.23 1.89
C THR A 24 -0.05 4.50 1.97
N PHE A 25 0.09 3.71 3.03
CA PHE A 25 1.23 2.84 3.24
C PHE A 25 0.97 1.48 2.59
N VAL A 26 1.94 1.00 1.82
CA VAL A 26 1.90 -0.34 1.21
C VAL A 26 3.22 -1.04 1.52
N ALA A 27 3.14 -2.30 1.95
CA ALA A 27 4.30 -3.14 2.15
C ALA A 27 4.19 -4.40 1.29
N ILE A 28 5.24 -4.69 0.52
CA ILE A 28 5.44 -6.02 -0.08
C ILE A 28 6.11 -6.88 0.98
N LYS A 29 5.40 -7.91 1.42
CA LYS A 29 5.83 -8.89 2.43
C LYS A 29 7.02 -9.73 1.93
N PRO A 30 7.71 -10.47 2.82
CA PRO A 30 8.89 -11.26 2.44
C PRO A 30 8.64 -12.26 1.31
N ASP A 31 7.46 -12.89 1.27
CA ASP A 31 7.06 -13.82 0.22
C ASP A 31 6.95 -13.14 -1.16
N GLY A 32 6.40 -11.93 -1.22
CA GLY A 32 6.31 -11.15 -2.45
C GLY A 32 7.69 -10.71 -2.96
N VAL A 33 8.61 -10.40 -2.05
CA VAL A 33 10.00 -10.07 -2.38
C VAL A 33 10.74 -11.30 -2.92
N GLN A 34 10.66 -12.44 -2.20
CA GLN A 34 11.30 -13.70 -2.60
C GLN A 34 10.80 -14.23 -3.95
N ARG A 35 9.54 -13.95 -4.28
CA ARG A 35 8.91 -14.33 -5.55
C ARG A 35 9.13 -13.31 -6.68
N HIS A 36 9.99 -12.30 -6.47
CA HIS A 36 10.34 -11.29 -7.46
C HIS A 36 9.15 -10.47 -7.97
N LEU A 37 8.11 -10.26 -7.12
CA LEU A 37 6.89 -9.54 -7.50
C LEU A 37 6.98 -8.01 -7.33
N ILE A 38 8.14 -7.49 -6.89
CA ILE A 38 8.32 -6.06 -6.59
C ILE A 38 7.98 -5.18 -7.79
N GLY A 39 8.62 -5.46 -8.94
CA GLY A 39 8.42 -4.66 -10.16
C GLY A 39 6.97 -4.73 -10.65
N GLU A 40 6.35 -5.91 -10.59
CA GLU A 40 4.97 -6.10 -11.03
C GLU A 40 3.96 -5.33 -10.17
N ILE A 41 4.13 -5.34 -8.84
CA ILE A 41 3.27 -4.61 -7.92
C ILE A 41 3.43 -3.10 -8.11
N ILE A 42 4.66 -2.60 -8.18
CA ILE A 42 4.94 -1.17 -8.42
C ILE A 42 4.31 -0.74 -9.75
N ARG A 43 4.57 -1.50 -10.82
CA ARG A 43 4.04 -1.23 -12.16
C ARG A 43 2.52 -1.10 -12.18
N ARG A 44 1.79 -1.91 -11.39
CA ARG A 44 0.32 -1.81 -11.29
C ARG A 44 -0.12 -0.48 -10.70
N PHE A 45 0.51 -0.03 -9.62
CA PHE A 45 0.18 1.26 -8.99
C PHE A 45 0.58 2.45 -9.88
N GLU A 46 1.75 2.42 -10.51
CA GLU A 46 2.18 3.47 -11.45
C GLU A 46 1.24 3.56 -12.66
N ARG A 47 0.87 2.43 -13.25
CA ARG A 47 -0.10 2.39 -14.37
C ARG A 47 -1.49 2.89 -13.99
N LYS A 48 -1.85 2.82 -12.71
CA LYS A 48 -3.10 3.40 -12.21
C LYS A 48 -3.05 4.93 -12.14
N GLY A 49 -1.85 5.52 -12.22
CA GLY A 49 -1.61 6.96 -12.08
C GLY A 49 -1.33 7.40 -10.65
N LEU A 50 -1.05 6.46 -9.73
CA LEU A 50 -0.65 6.79 -8.37
C LEU A 50 0.81 7.24 -8.34
N GLN A 51 1.13 8.22 -7.50
CA GLN A 51 2.48 8.74 -7.35
C GLN A 51 3.21 8.00 -6.23
N LEU A 52 4.38 7.43 -6.54
CA LEU A 52 5.28 6.89 -5.53
C LEU A 52 6.01 8.05 -4.83
N VAL A 53 5.76 8.25 -3.54
CA VAL A 53 6.36 9.37 -2.76
C VAL A 53 7.37 8.89 -1.72
N GLY A 54 7.50 7.57 -1.54
CA GLY A 54 8.53 6.97 -0.69
C GLY A 54 8.68 5.48 -0.97
N LEU A 55 9.91 4.99 -0.97
CA LEU A 55 10.23 3.58 -1.15
C LEU A 55 11.47 3.22 -0.34
N LYS A 56 11.43 2.10 0.38
CA LYS A 56 12.57 1.56 1.12
C LYS A 56 12.53 0.03 1.16
N LEU A 57 13.63 -0.62 0.79
CA LEU A 57 13.89 -2.01 1.09
C LEU A 57 14.53 -2.10 2.48
N LEU A 58 13.97 -2.90 3.38
CA LEU A 58 14.52 -3.09 4.71
C LEU A 58 14.18 -4.47 5.26
N GLN A 59 14.97 -4.94 6.21
CA GLN A 59 14.58 -6.03 7.10
C GLN A 59 14.02 -5.41 8.38
N ALA A 60 12.72 -5.57 8.62
CA ALA A 60 12.05 -4.98 9.76
C ALA A 60 12.36 -5.79 11.04
N SER A 61 12.69 -5.09 12.13
CA SER A 61 12.91 -5.75 13.42
C SER A 61 11.59 -6.22 14.02
N GLU A 62 11.64 -7.24 14.89
CA GLU A 62 10.43 -7.72 15.56
C GLU A 62 9.78 -6.63 16.42
N GLU A 63 10.55 -5.75 17.06
CA GLU A 63 10.04 -4.66 17.87
C GLU A 63 9.20 -3.70 17.04
N LEU A 64 9.69 -3.31 15.86
CA LEU A 64 8.96 -2.46 14.93
C LEU A 64 7.67 -3.14 14.45
N LEU A 65 7.72 -4.42 14.13
CA LEU A 65 6.56 -5.19 13.66
C LEU A 65 5.52 -5.40 14.75
N ARG A 66 5.94 -5.58 16.01
CA ARG A 66 5.04 -5.69 17.17
C ARG A 66 4.29 -4.38 17.41
N GLU A 67 4.95 -3.23 17.24
CA GLU A 67 4.26 -1.95 17.32
C GLU A 67 3.32 -1.75 16.12
N HIS A 68 3.78 -2.06 14.90
CA HIS A 68 2.96 -1.96 13.70
C HIS A 68 1.67 -2.80 13.78
N TYR A 69 1.75 -4.02 14.30
CA TYR A 69 0.61 -4.94 14.45
C TYR A 69 -0.02 -4.92 15.85
N ARG A 70 0.23 -3.89 16.66
CA ARG A 70 -0.24 -3.82 18.06
C ARG A 70 -1.75 -4.08 18.21
N ALA A 71 -2.57 -3.61 17.26
CA ALA A 71 -4.02 -3.82 17.26
C ALA A 71 -4.44 -5.29 17.10
N LEU A 72 -3.51 -6.18 16.71
CA LEU A 72 -3.75 -7.60 16.51
C LEU A 72 -3.15 -8.45 17.64
N ARG A 73 -2.61 -7.86 18.72
CA ARG A 73 -1.89 -8.57 19.79
C ARG A 73 -2.64 -9.78 20.36
N ASP A 74 -3.94 -9.66 20.53
CA ASP A 74 -4.78 -10.70 21.15
C ASP A 74 -5.28 -11.74 20.14
N ARG A 75 -4.88 -11.64 18.86
CA ARG A 75 -5.23 -12.61 17.83
C ARG A 75 -4.32 -13.83 17.93
N PRO A 76 -4.85 -15.06 17.73
CA PRO A 76 -4.07 -16.29 17.88
C PRO A 76 -2.90 -16.41 16.89
N PHE A 77 -2.97 -15.70 15.76
CA PHE A 77 -1.94 -15.69 14.73
C PHE A 77 -0.87 -14.58 14.91
N TYR A 78 -0.99 -13.71 15.92
CA TYR A 78 -0.15 -12.53 16.07
C TYR A 78 1.35 -12.83 16.11
N SER A 79 1.76 -13.79 16.95
CA SER A 79 3.18 -14.14 17.09
C SER A 79 3.76 -14.71 15.80
N ARG A 80 2.94 -15.43 15.02
CA ARG A 80 3.36 -15.98 13.74
C ARG A 80 3.46 -14.88 12.69
N LEU A 81 2.48 -13.99 12.62
CA LEU A 81 2.51 -12.81 11.74
C LEU A 81 3.78 -11.98 11.93
N VAL A 82 4.18 -11.70 13.18
CA VAL A 82 5.41 -10.94 13.47
C VAL A 82 6.64 -11.70 12.98
N LYS A 83 6.71 -13.01 13.24
CA LYS A 83 7.83 -13.87 12.81
C LYS A 83 7.94 -13.98 11.30
N ASP A 84 6.82 -14.14 10.62
CA ASP A 84 6.76 -14.29 9.17
C ASP A 84 7.11 -12.95 8.48
N MET A 85 6.76 -11.81 9.09
CA MET A 85 7.14 -10.49 8.58
C MET A 85 8.61 -10.12 8.88
N SER A 86 9.22 -10.67 9.94
CA SER A 86 10.64 -10.46 10.28
C SER A 86 11.59 -11.43 9.58
N SER A 87 11.07 -12.49 8.94
CA SER A 87 11.88 -13.57 8.34
C SER A 87 12.67 -13.17 7.10
N GLY A 88 12.45 -11.97 6.55
CA GLY A 88 13.12 -11.53 5.34
C GLY A 88 12.91 -10.06 5.02
N PRO A 89 13.45 -9.59 3.89
CA PRO A 89 13.30 -8.20 3.47
C PRO A 89 11.87 -7.88 3.06
N VAL A 90 11.43 -6.68 3.38
CA VAL A 90 10.16 -6.09 2.95
C VAL A 90 10.41 -4.82 2.14
N VAL A 91 9.54 -4.54 1.18
CA VAL A 91 9.55 -3.26 0.46
C VAL A 91 8.43 -2.40 1.02
N ALA A 92 8.80 -1.41 1.82
CA ALA A 92 7.90 -0.40 2.36
C ALA A 92 7.75 0.76 1.36
N MET A 93 6.52 1.15 1.06
CA MET A 93 6.20 2.18 0.09
C MET A 93 5.11 3.12 0.62
N VAL A 94 5.13 4.35 0.11
CA VAL A 94 4.05 5.32 0.30
C VAL A 94 3.57 5.77 -1.07
N TRP A 95 2.27 5.60 -1.32
CA TRP A 95 1.60 5.99 -2.55
C TRP A 95 0.69 7.17 -2.29
N GLN A 96 0.66 8.13 -3.21
CA GLN A 96 -0.15 9.34 -3.14
C GLN A 96 -1.12 9.40 -4.34
N GLY A 97 -2.35 9.86 -4.11
CA GLY A 97 -3.33 10.09 -5.16
C GLY A 97 -4.76 10.24 -4.61
N LEU A 98 -5.70 10.54 -5.50
CA LEU A 98 -7.12 10.67 -5.15
C LEU A 98 -7.70 9.33 -4.67
N ASP A 99 -8.29 9.32 -3.47
CA ASP A 99 -8.85 8.13 -2.82
C ASP A 99 -7.87 6.94 -2.83
N VAL A 100 -6.57 7.22 -2.68
CA VAL A 100 -5.51 6.21 -2.82
C VAL A 100 -5.67 5.07 -1.81
N VAL A 101 -6.15 5.34 -0.59
CA VAL A 101 -6.36 4.30 0.42
C VAL A 101 -7.40 3.28 -0.09
N LYS A 102 -8.55 3.76 -0.55
CA LYS A 102 -9.63 2.92 -1.08
C LYS A 102 -9.21 2.21 -2.36
N THR A 103 -8.58 2.94 -3.27
CA THR A 103 -8.15 2.45 -4.58
C THR A 103 -7.10 1.34 -4.43
N VAL A 104 -6.09 1.55 -3.58
CA VAL A 104 -5.04 0.55 -3.33
C VAL A 104 -5.62 -0.71 -2.71
N ARG A 105 -6.55 -0.60 -1.73
CA ARG A 105 -7.20 -1.79 -1.16
C ARG A 105 -7.98 -2.59 -2.20
N ALA A 106 -8.71 -1.91 -3.09
CA ALA A 106 -9.43 -2.57 -4.19
C ALA A 106 -8.48 -3.24 -5.20
N MET A 107 -7.32 -2.64 -5.49
CA MET A 107 -6.30 -3.24 -6.36
C MET A 107 -5.59 -4.43 -5.72
N ILE A 108 -5.37 -4.39 -4.40
CA ILE A 108 -4.75 -5.50 -3.67
C ILE A 108 -5.66 -6.72 -3.66
N GLY A 109 -6.96 -6.52 -3.47
CA GLY A 109 -7.93 -7.60 -3.29
C GLY A 109 -8.18 -7.94 -1.82
N GLU A 110 -9.11 -8.86 -1.58
CA GLU A 110 -9.55 -9.28 -0.25
C GLU A 110 -8.42 -9.91 0.57
N THR A 111 -8.59 -9.98 1.90
CA THR A 111 -7.56 -10.59 2.78
C THR A 111 -7.33 -12.05 2.44
N ASP A 112 -8.40 -12.77 2.11
CA ASP A 112 -8.32 -14.13 1.59
C ASP A 112 -8.12 -14.10 0.07
N PRO A 113 -7.00 -14.65 -0.45
CA PRO A 113 -6.80 -14.78 -1.89
C PRO A 113 -7.90 -15.59 -2.60
N ALA A 114 -8.53 -16.54 -1.92
CA ALA A 114 -9.63 -17.33 -2.49
C ALA A 114 -10.85 -16.45 -2.82
N GLU A 115 -11.06 -15.38 -2.05
CA GLU A 115 -12.12 -14.39 -2.25
C GLU A 115 -11.68 -13.20 -3.13
N SER A 116 -10.41 -13.18 -3.54
CA SER A 116 -9.84 -12.11 -4.36
C SER A 116 -10.15 -12.33 -5.84
N ARG A 117 -10.74 -11.34 -6.49
CA ARG A 117 -11.11 -11.43 -7.92
C ARG A 117 -9.87 -11.46 -8.83
N PRO A 118 -9.94 -12.14 -9.98
CA PRO A 118 -8.93 -12.03 -11.03
C PRO A 118 -8.69 -10.56 -11.42
N GLY A 119 -7.42 -10.20 -11.62
CA GLY A 119 -6.96 -8.83 -11.84
C GLY A 119 -6.55 -8.07 -10.58
N THR A 120 -6.89 -8.56 -9.39
CA THR A 120 -6.34 -8.03 -8.12
C THR A 120 -4.96 -8.65 -7.84
N ILE A 121 -4.12 -7.96 -7.06
CA ILE A 121 -2.76 -8.46 -6.76
C ILE A 121 -2.82 -9.83 -6.07
N ARG A 122 -3.71 -9.99 -5.08
CA ARG A 122 -3.86 -11.28 -4.38
C ARG A 122 -4.54 -12.33 -5.23
N GLY A 123 -5.54 -11.97 -6.02
CA GLY A 123 -6.21 -12.91 -6.92
C GLY A 123 -5.29 -13.45 -8.01
N ASP A 124 -4.35 -12.64 -8.50
CA ASP A 124 -3.42 -13.06 -9.55
C ASP A 124 -2.18 -13.79 -9.02
N PHE A 125 -1.74 -13.47 -7.79
CA PHE A 125 -0.43 -13.90 -7.30
C PHE A 125 -0.44 -14.65 -5.97
N CYS A 126 -1.55 -14.75 -5.25
CA CYS A 126 -1.62 -15.46 -3.97
C CYS A 126 -2.60 -16.63 -4.04
N VAL A 127 -2.35 -17.66 -3.23
CA VAL A 127 -3.19 -18.88 -3.17
C VAL A 127 -3.79 -19.06 -1.78
N GLU A 128 -2.98 -18.85 -0.74
CA GLU A 128 -3.40 -18.95 0.66
C GLU A 128 -3.16 -17.63 1.39
N VAL A 129 -3.92 -17.40 2.46
CA VAL A 129 -3.61 -16.34 3.43
C VAL A 129 -2.23 -16.64 4.02
N SER A 130 -1.31 -15.66 3.95
CA SER A 130 0.00 -15.77 4.60
C SER A 130 -0.22 -16.15 6.06
N LYS A 131 0.36 -17.28 6.47
CA LYS A 131 0.05 -17.92 7.75
C LYS A 131 0.61 -17.17 8.96
#